data_AF-A0AA88YRZ0-F1
#
_entry.id   AF-A0AA88YRZ0-F1
#
_cell.length_a   1.000
_cell.length_b   1.000
_cell.length_c   1.000
_cell.angle_alpha   90.00
_cell.angle_beta   90.00
_cell.angle_gamma   90.00
#
_symmetry.space_group_name_H-M   'P 1'
#
loop_
_entity.id
_entity.type
_entity.pdbx_description
1 polymer ?
#
loop_
_entity_poly.entity_id
_entity_poly.type
_entity_poly.pdbx_seq_one_letter_code
_entity_poly.pdbx_strand_id
1 'polypeptide(L)'
;MTLELGSPAQLCYVDRVIPARVIGPRRIDGMKMGGERAVNFRTWCALCLRSVPTCPGNVKVAASTCFANYKQHYVNIQKRENTLFTGVDVEILRSFCSSYIDAMKCITDLKSRCASNSKFQINSTLADFDVAVDELSSLCLNDVVYEVYARHRTCFEMNKAYSMRCFDNIMNTSVRLLRRIDHKPLDEFCGDMKKLLSCIGNNIERNCNREAASLVEKLVKPMIRRSSQCDYYETSPPRYGEPTAEGFLGGSSLRNVTSFAAVREIMP
;
A
#
# COMPACT_ATOMS: atom_id res chain seq x y z
N MET A 1 35.67 -18.14 -21.43
CA MET A 1 35.19 -18.74 -20.18
C MET A 1 35.77 -17.92 -19.04
N THR A 2 34.98 -16.97 -18.55
CA THR A 2 35.32 -16.05 -17.46
C THR A 2 34.54 -16.49 -16.23
N LEU A 3 35.25 -16.81 -15.16
CA LEU A 3 34.68 -17.19 -13.86
C LEU A 3 34.18 -15.92 -13.15
N GLU A 4 32.88 -15.86 -12.88
CA GLU A 4 32.25 -14.83 -12.07
C GLU A 4 32.62 -15.00 -10.59
N LEU A 5 33.08 -13.91 -9.97
CA LEU A 5 33.22 -13.78 -8.52
C LEU A 5 31.83 -13.46 -7.94
N GLY A 6 31.23 -14.46 -7.30
CA GLY A 6 29.98 -14.31 -6.55
C GLY A 6 30.11 -13.33 -5.38
N SER A 7 29.10 -12.49 -5.22
CA SER A 7 28.99 -11.43 -4.21
C SER A 7 28.85 -11.98 -2.77
N PRO A 8 29.43 -11.36 -1.72
CA PRO A 8 29.55 -11.96 -0.37
C PRO A 8 28.28 -11.91 0.51
N ALA A 9 27.10 -11.66 -0.04
CA ALA A 9 25.94 -11.23 0.74
C ALA A 9 25.05 -12.36 1.35
N GLN A 10 25.47 -13.64 1.31
CA GLN A 10 24.55 -14.77 1.57
C GLN A 10 24.80 -15.63 2.82
N LEU A 11 25.61 -15.19 3.79
CA LEU A 11 25.98 -16.04 4.94
C LEU A 11 25.48 -15.58 6.33
N CYS A 12 24.41 -14.80 6.40
CA CYS A 12 23.74 -14.51 7.67
C CYS A 12 22.33 -15.14 7.72
N TYR A 13 22.27 -16.46 7.54
CA TYR A 13 21.10 -17.26 7.90
C TYR A 13 21.54 -18.24 8.98
N VAL A 14 21.22 -17.97 10.24
CA VAL A 14 21.37 -18.96 11.31
C VAL A 14 20.02 -19.13 11.99
N ASP A 15 19.46 -20.29 11.70
CA ASP A 15 18.29 -20.84 12.36
C ASP A 15 18.51 -21.05 13.86
N ARG A 16 17.42 -20.81 14.58
CA ARG A 16 17.01 -21.25 15.92
C ARG A 16 17.94 -22.16 16.75
N VAL A 17 18.18 -21.67 17.98
CA VAL A 17 18.08 -22.38 19.27
C VAL A 17 18.78 -23.74 19.43
N ILE A 18 19.96 -23.75 20.09
CA ILE A 18 20.41 -24.86 20.94
C ILE A 18 21.11 -24.28 22.19
N PRO A 19 20.76 -24.69 23.43
CA PRO A 19 21.43 -24.23 24.64
C PRO A 19 22.81 -24.89 24.77
N ALA A 20 23.85 -24.09 24.97
CA ALA A 20 25.22 -24.55 25.13
C ALA A 20 25.39 -25.38 26.42
N ARG A 21 25.62 -26.70 26.26
CA ARG A 21 26.28 -27.52 27.28
C ARG A 21 27.78 -27.23 27.25
N VAL A 22 28.33 -26.91 28.42
CA VAL A 22 29.76 -26.77 28.67
C VAL A 22 30.45 -28.12 28.45
N ILE A 23 31.33 -28.21 27.45
CA ILE A 23 32.29 -29.31 27.30
C ILE A 23 33.68 -28.67 27.24
N GLY A 24 34.54 -29.06 28.19
CA GLY A 24 35.91 -28.57 28.33
C GLY A 24 36.86 -28.98 27.20
N PRO A 25 38.11 -28.48 27.21
CA PRO A 25 39.01 -28.55 26.07
C PRO A 25 39.63 -29.95 25.93
N ARG A 26 39.40 -30.61 24.79
CA ARG A 26 40.25 -31.72 24.32
C ARG A 26 41.36 -31.16 23.44
N ARG A 27 42.61 -31.44 23.82
CA ARG A 27 43.82 -31.29 22.99
C ARG A 27 43.67 -32.12 21.72
N ILE A 28 43.81 -31.50 20.55
CA ILE A 28 44.12 -32.18 19.31
C ILE A 28 45.47 -31.62 18.87
N ASP A 29 46.51 -32.42 19.07
CA ASP A 29 47.84 -32.16 18.55
C ASP A 29 47.90 -32.61 17.08
N GLY A 30 48.48 -31.76 16.23
CA GLY A 30 49.00 -32.18 14.93
C GLY A 30 48.21 -31.74 13.71
N MET A 31 48.37 -30.47 13.32
CA MET A 31 48.37 -30.06 11.91
C MET A 31 49.20 -28.77 11.77
N LYS A 32 50.40 -28.91 11.19
CA LYS A 32 51.19 -27.78 10.68
C LYS A 32 50.57 -27.35 9.34
N MET A 33 49.89 -26.21 9.33
CA MET A 33 49.56 -25.47 8.11
C MET A 33 50.48 -24.25 8.03
N GLY A 34 51.02 -24.02 6.83
CA GLY A 34 51.94 -22.96 6.48
C GLY A 34 51.37 -21.57 6.74
N GLY A 35 52.29 -20.60 6.81
CA GLY A 35 52.01 -19.22 7.17
C GLY A 35 51.04 -18.54 6.22
N GLU A 36 49.82 -18.34 6.72
CA GLU A 36 48.93 -17.25 6.29
C GLU A 36 48.36 -16.61 7.56
N ARG A 37 48.24 -15.29 7.50
CA ARG A 37 47.89 -14.41 8.63
C ARG A 37 46.67 -14.98 9.37
N ALA A 38 46.87 -15.33 10.65
CA ALA A 38 45.78 -15.61 11.56
C ALA A 38 44.96 -14.33 11.75
N VAL A 39 43.97 -14.11 10.89
CA VAL A 39 42.98 -13.07 11.08
C VAL A 39 42.15 -13.49 12.28
N ASN A 40 42.34 -12.77 13.38
CA ASN A 40 41.65 -12.98 14.66
C ASN A 40 40.15 -13.18 14.43
N PHE A 41 39.63 -14.37 14.73
CA PHE A 41 38.19 -14.67 14.71
C PHE A 41 37.41 -13.74 15.65
N ARG A 42 38.07 -13.19 16.69
CA ARG A 42 37.52 -12.16 17.57
C ARG A 42 37.28 -10.81 16.88
N THR A 43 38.02 -10.49 15.82
CA THR A 43 37.85 -9.23 15.06
C THR A 43 36.66 -9.31 14.12
N TRP A 44 36.26 -10.51 13.69
CA TRP A 44 35.08 -10.71 12.85
C TRP A 44 33.75 -10.62 13.63
N CYS A 45 33.73 -11.00 14.92
CA CYS A 45 32.54 -10.81 15.76
C CYS A 45 32.26 -9.33 16.10
N ALA A 46 33.26 -8.44 16.04
CA ALA A 46 33.08 -7.03 16.36
C ALA A 46 32.33 -6.24 15.28
N LEU A 47 32.31 -6.73 14.03
CA LEU A 47 31.62 -6.08 12.91
C LEU A 47 30.15 -6.50 12.73
N CYS A 48 29.71 -7.58 13.39
CA CYS A 48 28.31 -8.04 13.39
C CYS A 48 27.52 -7.64 14.64
N LEU A 49 28.14 -6.95 15.60
CA LEU A 49 27.44 -6.18 16.62
C LEU A 49 26.84 -4.91 15.97
N ARG A 50 25.92 -5.10 15.02
CA ARG A 50 24.92 -4.07 14.72
C ARG A 50 24.19 -3.85 16.03
N SER A 51 24.51 -2.74 16.70
CA SER A 51 23.74 -2.23 17.83
C SER A 51 22.28 -2.39 17.46
N VAL A 52 21.52 -3.19 18.23
CA VAL A 52 20.07 -3.28 18.05
C VAL A 52 19.59 -1.83 18.03
N PRO A 53 19.04 -1.34 16.91
CA PRO A 53 18.75 0.07 16.80
C PRO A 53 17.74 0.43 17.89
N THR A 54 18.19 1.20 18.87
CA THR A 54 17.38 1.63 20.01
C THR A 54 16.44 2.74 19.57
N CYS A 55 15.32 2.90 20.28
CA CYS A 55 14.41 4.02 20.03
C CYS A 55 15.17 5.34 20.16
N PRO A 56 15.13 6.23 19.15
CA PRO A 56 15.84 7.50 19.21
C PRO A 56 15.25 8.40 20.31
N GLY A 57 16.10 9.15 21.00
CA GLY A 57 15.66 10.06 22.07
C GLY A 57 14.65 11.12 21.61
N ASN A 58 14.73 11.55 20.34
CA ASN A 58 13.76 12.45 19.73
C ASN A 58 12.97 11.75 18.61
N VAL A 59 11.90 11.06 19.02
CA VAL A 59 11.05 10.24 18.14
C VAL A 59 10.34 11.08 17.09
N LYS A 60 9.92 12.31 17.42
CA LYS A 60 9.22 13.22 16.48
C LYS A 60 10.13 13.63 15.31
N VAL A 61 11.38 13.99 15.59
CA VAL A 61 12.35 14.34 14.54
C VAL A 61 12.70 13.13 13.68
N ALA A 62 12.88 11.96 14.30
CA ALA A 62 13.12 10.71 13.56
C ALA A 62 11.94 10.36 12.63
N ALA A 63 10.71 10.45 13.13
CA ALA A 63 9.50 10.22 12.32
C ALA A 63 9.39 11.24 11.17
N SER A 64 9.73 12.51 11.42
CA SER A 64 9.72 13.55 10.38
C SER A 64 10.76 13.29 9.29
N THR A 65 11.92 12.76 9.66
CA THR A 65 13.00 12.43 8.73
C THR A 65 12.59 11.30 7.77
N CYS A 66 11.74 10.35 8.21
CA CYS A 66 11.18 9.32 7.33
C CYS A 66 10.44 9.91 6.12
N PHE A 67 9.88 11.12 6.22
CA PHE A 67 9.07 11.75 5.16
C PHE A 67 9.83 12.79 4.32
N ALA A 68 11.15 12.97 4.51
CA ALA A 68 11.91 14.01 3.80
C ALA A 68 11.79 13.88 2.27
N ASN A 69 12.05 12.69 1.73
CA ASN A 69 11.95 12.41 0.30
C ASN A 69 10.49 12.47 -0.19
N TYR A 70 9.57 11.88 0.57
CA TYR A 70 8.14 11.93 0.26
C TYR A 70 7.65 13.37 0.09
N LYS A 71 8.03 14.28 1.00
CA LYS A 71 7.64 15.68 0.93
C LYS A 71 8.15 16.35 -0.35
N GLN A 72 9.39 16.06 -0.75
CA GLN A 72 9.95 16.58 -1.99
C GLN A 72 9.16 16.08 -3.21
N HIS A 73 8.89 14.77 -3.30
CA HIS A 73 8.11 14.22 -4.41
C HIS A 73 6.64 14.66 -4.41
N TYR A 74 6.04 14.83 -3.24
CA TYR A 74 4.69 15.38 -3.07
C TYR A 74 4.58 16.82 -3.60
N VAL A 75 5.55 17.68 -3.30
CA VAL A 75 5.58 19.04 -3.86
C VAL A 75 5.79 18.99 -5.38
N ASN A 76 6.62 18.07 -5.87
CA ASN A 76 6.88 17.93 -7.30
C ASN A 76 5.62 17.52 -8.07
N ILE A 77 4.81 16.59 -7.54
CA ILE A 77 3.57 16.16 -8.20
C ILE A 77 2.48 17.24 -8.12
N GLN A 78 2.43 18.01 -7.04
CA GLN A 78 1.47 19.13 -6.90
C GLN A 78 1.72 20.29 -7.86
N LYS A 79 2.97 20.54 -8.25
CA LYS A 79 3.35 21.63 -9.16
C LYS A 79 3.10 21.31 -10.64
N ARG A 80 2.70 20.08 -10.97
CA ARG A 80 2.48 19.68 -12.36
C ARG A 80 1.12 20.17 -12.86
N GLU A 81 1.09 20.50 -14.15
CA GLU A 81 -0.16 20.81 -14.85
C GLU A 81 -1.04 19.57 -15.06
N ASN A 82 -0.43 18.39 -15.12
CA ASN A 82 -1.13 17.11 -15.19
C ASN A 82 -1.23 16.50 -13.79
N THR A 83 -2.41 15.98 -13.50
CA THR A 83 -2.77 15.27 -12.28
C THR A 83 -2.84 13.76 -12.55
N LEU A 84 -3.01 12.95 -11.50
CA LEU A 84 -3.01 11.49 -11.61
C LEU A 84 -3.96 10.96 -12.69
N PHE A 85 -5.19 11.47 -12.75
CA PHE A 85 -6.21 11.03 -13.71
C PHE A 85 -6.22 11.82 -15.03
N THR A 86 -5.26 12.72 -15.25
CA THR A 86 -5.14 13.50 -16.50
C THR A 86 -3.82 13.27 -17.24
N GLY A 87 -3.04 12.27 -16.82
CA GLY A 87 -1.81 11.86 -17.50
C GLY A 87 -0.54 12.47 -16.92
N VAL A 88 -0.29 12.27 -15.63
CA VAL A 88 1.04 12.54 -15.06
C VAL A 88 2.06 11.57 -15.65
N ASP A 89 3.32 11.99 -15.69
CA ASP A 89 4.40 11.09 -16.08
C ASP A 89 4.52 9.89 -15.12
N VAL A 90 4.63 8.68 -15.67
CA VAL A 90 4.69 7.43 -14.91
C VAL A 90 5.91 7.40 -13.99
N GLU A 91 7.05 7.95 -14.42
CA GLU A 91 8.26 7.97 -13.59
C GLU A 91 8.13 8.92 -12.40
N ILE A 92 7.38 10.02 -12.57
CA ILE A 92 7.05 10.92 -11.46
C ILE A 92 6.15 10.20 -10.46
N LEU A 93 5.11 9.51 -10.95
CA LEU A 93 4.20 8.73 -10.12
C LEU A 93 4.96 7.60 -9.38
N ARG A 94 5.81 6.86 -10.08
CA ARG A 94 6.64 5.79 -9.51
C ARG A 94 7.57 6.35 -8.43
N SER A 95 8.29 7.43 -8.71
CA SER A 95 9.17 8.08 -7.74
C SER A 95 8.42 8.55 -6.49
N PHE A 96 7.24 9.15 -6.68
CA PHE A 96 6.36 9.55 -5.58
C PHE A 96 5.96 8.34 -4.72
N CYS A 97 5.46 7.28 -5.34
CA CYS A 97 5.02 6.11 -4.61
C CYS A 97 6.17 5.31 -3.96
N SER A 98 7.34 5.22 -4.59
CA SER A 98 8.54 4.63 -3.97
C SER A 98 8.92 5.41 -2.70
N SER A 99 8.93 6.75 -2.76
CA SER A 99 9.24 7.57 -1.58
C SER A 99 8.20 7.45 -0.46
N TYR A 100 6.92 7.23 -0.81
CA TYR A 100 5.86 6.93 0.15
C TYR A 100 6.08 5.56 0.82
N ILE A 101 6.34 4.52 0.03
CA ILE A 101 6.60 3.16 0.55
C ILE A 101 7.80 3.17 1.51
N ASP A 102 8.88 3.83 1.14
CA ASP A 102 10.10 3.92 1.96
C ASP A 102 9.84 4.68 3.26
N ALA A 103 9.06 5.76 3.21
CA ALA A 103 8.63 6.48 4.41
C ALA A 103 7.80 5.59 5.35
N MET A 104 6.86 4.82 4.80
CA MET A 104 6.01 3.92 5.58
C MET A 104 6.80 2.74 6.17
N LYS A 105 7.79 2.20 5.46
CA LYS A 105 8.75 1.21 5.98
C LYS A 105 9.57 1.80 7.12
N CYS A 106 10.10 3.00 6.95
CA CYS A 106 10.86 3.73 7.99
C CYS A 106 10.02 3.94 9.26
N ILE A 107 8.76 4.33 9.12
CA ILE A 107 7.82 4.50 10.24
C ILE A 107 7.52 3.18 10.93
N THR A 108 7.34 2.09 10.17
CA THR A 108 7.10 0.75 10.72
C THR A 108 8.29 0.27 11.54
N ASP A 109 9.50 0.45 11.02
CA ASP A 109 10.75 0.17 11.73
C ASP A 109 10.96 1.08 12.95
N LEU A 110 10.58 2.35 12.88
CA LEU A 110 10.62 3.24 14.05
C LEU A 110 9.63 2.78 15.14
N LYS A 111 8.42 2.35 14.75
CA LYS A 111 7.41 1.83 15.67
C LYS A 111 7.82 0.51 16.33
N SER A 112 8.56 -0.36 15.63
CA SER A 112 9.01 -1.64 16.19
C SER A 112 10.07 -1.48 17.28
N ARG A 113 10.89 -0.41 17.19
CA ARG A 113 11.98 -0.12 18.13
C ARG A 113 11.55 0.69 19.36
N CYS A 114 10.39 1.35 19.30
CA CYS A 114 9.91 2.27 20.32
C CYS A 114 8.77 1.69 21.16
N ALA A 115 8.77 2.02 22.46
CA ALA A 115 7.69 1.68 23.38
C ALA A 115 6.36 2.36 23.01
N SER A 116 5.24 1.81 23.45
CA SER A 116 3.88 2.24 23.06
C SER A 116 3.58 3.72 23.35
N ASN A 117 4.13 4.28 24.43
CA ASN A 117 4.01 5.70 24.78
C ASN A 117 4.62 6.63 23.71
N SER A 118 5.67 6.19 23.02
CA SER A 118 6.34 6.94 21.97
C SER A 118 5.65 6.79 20.61
N LYS A 119 4.85 5.73 20.42
CA LYS A 119 4.09 5.51 19.18
C LYS A 119 3.05 6.60 18.93
N PHE A 120 2.50 7.22 19.97
CA PHE A 120 1.61 8.37 19.83
C PHE A 120 2.31 9.55 19.13
N GLN A 121 3.58 9.83 19.47
CA GLN A 121 4.35 10.90 18.82
C GLN A 121 4.63 10.60 17.34
N ILE A 122 4.83 9.33 17.00
CA ILE A 122 4.97 8.89 15.61
C ILE A 122 3.65 9.11 14.86
N ASN A 123 2.53 8.72 15.47
CA ASN A 123 1.19 8.87 14.87
C ASN A 123 0.77 10.34 14.73
N SER A 124 1.08 11.21 15.70
CA SER A 124 0.82 12.65 15.56
C SER A 124 1.62 13.24 14.40
N THR A 125 2.86 12.78 14.21
CA THR A 125 3.69 13.21 13.07
C THR A 125 3.07 12.78 11.74
N LEU A 126 2.52 11.56 11.64
CA LEU A 126 1.78 11.12 10.44
C LEU A 126 0.58 12.03 10.12
N ALA A 127 -0.15 12.45 11.16
CA ALA A 127 -1.27 13.39 11.00
C ALA A 127 -0.78 14.78 10.54
N ASP A 128 0.32 15.28 11.10
CA ASP A 128 0.94 16.56 10.73
C ASP A 128 1.38 16.58 9.25
N PHE A 129 1.88 15.46 8.72
CA PHE A 129 2.32 15.33 7.32
C PHE A 129 1.19 15.15 6.31
N ASP A 130 -0.06 15.19 6.77
CA ASP A 130 -1.23 15.02 5.94
C ASP A 130 -1.22 13.70 5.14
N VAL A 131 -0.59 12.66 5.68
CA VAL A 131 -0.43 11.38 4.98
C VAL A 131 -1.78 10.68 4.92
N ALA A 132 -2.32 10.59 3.71
CA ALA A 132 -3.55 9.89 3.40
C ALA A 132 -3.23 8.42 3.13
N VAL A 133 -2.90 7.70 4.21
CA VAL A 133 -2.37 6.32 4.15
C VAL A 133 -3.32 5.42 3.34
N ASP A 134 -4.61 5.50 3.63
CA ASP A 134 -5.62 4.63 3.02
C ASP A 134 -5.77 4.96 1.53
N GLU A 135 -5.86 6.24 1.18
CA GLU A 135 -6.02 6.68 -0.20
C GLU A 135 -4.80 6.33 -1.06
N LEU A 136 -3.60 6.56 -0.53
CA LEU A 136 -2.34 6.31 -1.24
C LEU A 136 -1.99 4.81 -1.31
N SER A 137 -2.45 3.99 -0.36
CA SER A 137 -2.16 2.56 -0.35
C SER A 137 -2.61 1.88 -1.65
N SER A 138 -3.82 2.17 -2.12
CA SER A 138 -4.42 1.57 -3.31
C SER A 138 -3.68 1.92 -4.62
N LEU A 139 -3.09 3.11 -4.66
CA LEU A 139 -2.30 3.59 -5.79
C LEU A 139 -0.88 3.04 -5.73
N CYS A 140 -0.22 3.17 -4.58
CA CYS A 140 1.22 2.98 -4.49
C CYS A 140 1.64 1.53 -4.25
N LEU A 141 0.79 0.70 -3.64
CA LEU A 141 1.12 -0.70 -3.33
C LEU A 141 0.71 -1.68 -4.45
N ASN A 142 0.19 -1.18 -5.56
CA ASN A 142 -0.29 -2.01 -6.66
C ASN A 142 0.52 -1.76 -7.93
N ASP A 143 1.51 -2.63 -8.17
CA ASP A 143 2.43 -2.48 -9.30
C ASP A 143 1.73 -2.57 -10.67
N VAL A 144 0.61 -3.29 -10.75
CA VAL A 144 -0.21 -3.40 -11.96
C VAL A 144 -0.72 -2.02 -12.41
N VAL A 145 -0.92 -1.10 -11.47
CA VAL A 145 -1.38 0.26 -11.79
C VAL A 145 -0.37 0.97 -12.68
N TYR A 146 0.94 0.86 -12.41
CA TYR A 146 1.94 1.57 -13.22
C TYR A 146 2.02 1.04 -14.64
N GLU A 147 1.97 -0.29 -14.80
CA GLU A 147 2.08 -0.94 -16.12
C GLU A 147 0.86 -0.65 -17.00
N VAL A 148 -0.34 -0.73 -16.43
CA VAL A 148 -1.57 -0.38 -17.16
C VAL A 148 -1.61 1.13 -17.42
N TYR A 149 -1.20 1.95 -16.46
CA TYR A 149 -1.21 3.41 -16.62
C TYR A 149 -0.22 3.87 -17.68
N ALA A 150 0.99 3.30 -17.73
CA ALA A 150 1.98 3.61 -18.75
C ALA A 150 1.47 3.35 -20.17
N ARG A 151 0.76 2.23 -20.38
CA ARG A 151 0.16 1.89 -21.68
C ARG A 151 -0.94 2.86 -22.10
N HIS A 152 -1.70 3.40 -21.15
CA HIS A 152 -2.88 4.25 -21.43
C HIS A 152 -2.67 5.74 -21.14
N ARG A 153 -1.46 6.18 -20.73
CA ARG A 153 -1.16 7.56 -20.30
C ARG A 153 -1.60 8.58 -21.34
N THR A 154 -1.21 8.39 -22.60
CA THR A 154 -1.55 9.32 -23.70
C THR A 154 -3.05 9.47 -23.85
N CYS A 155 -3.84 8.41 -23.63
CA CYS A 155 -5.29 8.48 -23.70
C CYS A 155 -5.89 9.32 -22.55
N PHE A 156 -5.34 9.22 -21.33
CA PHE A 156 -5.71 10.11 -20.23
C PHE A 156 -5.37 11.57 -20.54
N GLU A 157 -4.22 11.84 -21.17
CA GLU A 157 -3.84 13.20 -21.57
C GLU A 157 -4.78 13.78 -22.63
N MET A 158 -5.14 12.99 -23.65
CA MET A 158 -6.09 13.40 -24.68
C MET A 158 -7.47 13.73 -24.09
N ASN A 159 -7.87 13.05 -23.01
CA ASN A 159 -9.14 13.25 -22.33
C ASN A 159 -9.05 14.23 -21.13
N LYS A 160 -7.89 14.88 -20.92
CA LYS A 160 -7.63 15.77 -19.77
C LYS A 160 -8.72 16.80 -19.54
N ALA A 161 -9.10 17.53 -20.59
CA ALA A 161 -10.07 18.62 -20.49
C ALA A 161 -11.45 18.14 -20.01
N TYR A 162 -11.89 16.97 -20.49
CA TYR A 162 -13.16 16.38 -20.05
C TYR A 162 -13.08 15.93 -18.59
N SER A 163 -12.01 15.22 -18.23
CA SER A 163 -11.83 14.72 -16.87
C SER A 163 -11.72 15.85 -15.84
N MET A 164 -11.03 16.94 -16.18
CA MET A 164 -10.98 18.14 -15.34
C MET A 164 -12.35 18.78 -15.19
N ARG A 165 -13.13 18.88 -16.27
CA ARG A 165 -14.50 19.41 -16.21
C ARG A 165 -15.42 18.56 -15.33
N CYS A 166 -15.34 17.23 -15.40
CA CYS A 166 -16.06 16.35 -14.48
C CYS A 166 -15.70 16.67 -13.02
N PHE A 167 -14.41 16.80 -12.73
CA PHE A 167 -13.92 17.11 -11.39
C PHE A 167 -14.44 18.45 -10.88
N ASP A 168 -14.25 19.50 -11.67
CA ASP A 168 -14.64 20.87 -11.29
C ASP A 168 -16.15 20.97 -11.11
N ASN A 169 -16.95 20.39 -12.01
CA ASN A 169 -18.41 20.47 -11.93
C ASN A 169 -19.00 19.70 -10.74
N ILE A 170 -18.41 18.55 -10.38
CA ILE A 170 -18.98 17.65 -9.36
C ILE A 170 -18.43 17.98 -7.98
N MET A 171 -17.12 18.17 -7.86
CA MET A 171 -16.47 18.46 -6.58
C MET A 171 -16.45 19.94 -6.23
N ASN A 172 -16.75 20.81 -7.21
CA ASN A 172 -16.75 22.26 -7.05
C ASN A 172 -15.44 22.79 -6.43
N THR A 173 -14.31 22.25 -6.86
CA THR A 173 -13.00 22.60 -6.29
C THR A 173 -11.88 22.35 -7.29
N SER A 174 -10.75 23.04 -7.11
CA SER A 174 -9.57 22.85 -7.94
C SER A 174 -8.96 21.46 -7.74
N VAL A 175 -8.58 20.82 -8.85
CA VAL A 175 -7.86 19.54 -8.83
C VAL A 175 -6.48 19.69 -8.16
N ARG A 176 -6.29 19.09 -6.99
CA ARG A 176 -5.01 18.99 -6.29
C ARG A 176 -4.89 17.63 -5.61
N LEU A 177 -3.69 17.07 -5.54
CA LEU A 177 -3.46 15.80 -4.83
C LEU A 177 -3.81 15.95 -3.35
N LEU A 178 -4.57 15.00 -2.79
CA LEU A 178 -5.07 15.03 -1.42
C LEU A 178 -5.79 16.33 -1.04
N ARG A 179 -6.68 16.80 -1.92
CA ARG A 179 -7.55 17.95 -1.63
C ARG A 179 -8.51 17.62 -0.48
N ARG A 180 -8.55 18.49 0.52
CA ARG A 180 -9.53 18.44 1.62
C ARG A 180 -10.87 19.01 1.16
N ILE A 181 -11.95 18.29 1.46
CA ILE A 181 -13.34 18.68 1.18
C ILE A 181 -14.13 18.41 2.47
N ASP A 182 -14.01 19.34 3.42
CA ASP A 182 -14.49 19.13 4.78
C ASP A 182 -15.87 19.79 5.05
N HIS A 183 -16.47 20.43 4.05
CA HIS A 183 -17.71 21.18 4.18
C HIS A 183 -18.97 20.35 3.89
N LYS A 184 -18.83 19.09 3.46
CA LYS A 184 -19.95 18.21 3.11
C LYS A 184 -20.10 17.04 4.10
N PRO A 185 -21.34 16.65 4.43
CA PRO A 185 -21.64 15.35 5.05
C PRO A 185 -21.03 14.19 4.24
N LEU A 186 -20.67 13.10 4.91
CA LEU A 186 -19.94 11.99 4.28
C LEU A 186 -20.76 11.30 3.19
N ASP A 187 -22.06 11.12 3.41
CA ASP A 187 -23.02 10.54 2.47
C ASP A 187 -23.14 11.35 1.18
N GLU A 188 -23.32 12.67 1.28
CA GLU A 188 -23.34 13.57 0.12
C GLU A 188 -22.01 13.55 -0.62
N PHE A 189 -20.90 13.63 0.12
CA PHE A 189 -19.55 13.53 -0.43
C PHE A 189 -19.33 12.22 -1.20
N CYS A 190 -19.75 11.08 -0.64
CA CYS A 190 -19.62 9.80 -1.32
C CYS A 190 -20.52 9.69 -2.56
N GLY A 191 -21.70 10.30 -2.53
CA GLY A 191 -22.56 10.45 -3.71
C GLY A 191 -21.86 11.19 -4.84
N ASP A 192 -21.22 12.33 -4.53
CA ASP A 192 -20.46 13.11 -5.52
C ASP A 192 -19.21 12.38 -6.00
N MET A 193 -18.50 11.67 -5.12
CA MET A 193 -17.39 10.81 -5.52
C MET A 193 -17.83 9.74 -6.53
N LYS A 194 -18.98 9.07 -6.33
CA LYS A 194 -19.51 8.09 -7.28
C LYS A 194 -19.84 8.73 -8.63
N LYS A 195 -20.51 9.88 -8.62
CA LYS A 195 -20.79 10.65 -9.85
C LYS A 195 -19.51 11.03 -10.59
N LEU A 196 -18.48 11.47 -9.86
CA LEU A 196 -17.19 11.85 -10.42
C LEU A 196 -16.52 10.67 -11.11
N LEU A 197 -16.42 9.53 -10.41
CA LEU A 197 -15.83 8.31 -10.94
C LEU A 197 -16.59 7.81 -12.17
N SER A 198 -17.92 7.86 -12.16
CA SER A 198 -18.74 7.49 -13.32
C SER A 198 -18.52 8.46 -14.50
N CYS A 199 -18.49 9.79 -14.25
CA CYS A 199 -18.26 10.80 -15.28
C CYS A 199 -16.94 10.58 -16.02
N ILE A 200 -15.84 10.43 -15.26
CA ILE A 200 -14.52 10.20 -15.84
C ILE A 200 -14.42 8.78 -16.42
N GLY A 201 -14.88 7.77 -15.69
CA GLY A 201 -14.84 6.35 -16.06
C GLY A 201 -15.53 6.08 -17.39
N ASN A 202 -16.76 6.55 -17.56
CA ASN A 202 -17.53 6.37 -18.79
C ASN A 202 -16.85 7.03 -20.00
N ASN A 203 -16.23 8.20 -19.81
CA ASN A 203 -15.52 8.88 -20.89
C ASN A 203 -14.24 8.14 -21.28
N ILE A 204 -13.46 7.68 -20.30
CA ILE A 204 -12.24 6.91 -20.56
C ILE A 204 -12.57 5.54 -21.17
N GLU A 205 -13.64 4.88 -20.73
CA GLU A 205 -14.06 3.61 -21.33
C GLU A 205 -14.42 3.76 -22.81
N ARG A 206 -15.18 4.81 -23.15
CA ARG A 206 -15.63 5.07 -24.52
C ARG A 206 -14.50 5.49 -25.46
N ASN A 207 -13.56 6.32 -24.98
CA ASN A 207 -12.51 6.89 -25.84
C ASN A 207 -11.20 6.10 -25.80
N CYS A 208 -10.97 5.31 -24.74
CA CYS A 208 -9.80 4.46 -24.58
C CYS A 208 -10.22 3.00 -24.67
N ASN A 209 -10.60 2.41 -23.54
CA ASN A 209 -11.09 1.04 -23.37
C ASN A 209 -11.41 0.77 -21.90
N ARG A 210 -11.98 -0.41 -21.63
CA ARG A 210 -12.34 -0.87 -20.28
C ARG A 210 -11.14 -1.03 -19.34
N GLU A 211 -9.97 -1.43 -19.87
CA GLU A 211 -8.75 -1.59 -19.06
C GLU A 211 -8.30 -0.24 -18.48
N ALA A 212 -8.25 0.81 -19.31
CA ALA A 212 -7.97 2.18 -18.89
C ALA A 212 -9.02 2.70 -17.90
N ALA A 213 -10.31 2.44 -18.15
CA ALA A 213 -11.39 2.87 -17.26
C ALA A 213 -11.26 2.28 -15.85
N SER A 214 -10.77 1.04 -15.73
CA SER A 214 -10.53 0.37 -14.44
C SER A 214 -9.46 1.04 -13.55
N LEU A 215 -8.67 1.96 -14.12
CA LEU A 215 -7.69 2.75 -13.38
C LEU A 215 -8.28 4.02 -12.77
N VAL A 216 -9.40 4.53 -13.29
CA VAL A 216 -9.95 5.83 -12.90
C VAL A 216 -10.16 5.91 -11.39
N GLU A 217 -10.73 4.87 -10.79
CA GLU A 217 -10.93 4.80 -9.34
C GLU A 217 -9.62 4.95 -8.56
N LYS A 218 -8.58 4.22 -8.97
CA LYS A 218 -7.26 4.22 -8.31
C LYS A 218 -6.51 5.53 -8.49
N LEU A 219 -6.77 6.26 -9.57
CA LEU A 219 -6.13 7.54 -9.88
C LEU A 219 -6.87 8.75 -9.30
N VAL A 220 -8.20 8.68 -9.19
CA VAL A 220 -9.04 9.79 -8.70
C VAL A 220 -9.14 9.80 -7.18
N LYS A 221 -9.29 8.64 -6.51
CA LYS A 221 -9.38 8.58 -5.05
C LYS A 221 -8.24 9.32 -4.33
N PRO A 222 -6.96 9.13 -4.70
CA PRO A 222 -5.85 9.82 -4.05
C PRO A 222 -5.84 11.34 -4.27
N MET A 223 -6.70 11.86 -5.15
CA MET A 223 -6.83 13.31 -5.34
C MET A 223 -7.67 13.96 -4.25
N ILE A 224 -8.48 13.21 -3.52
CA ILE A 224 -9.44 13.76 -2.56
C ILE A 224 -9.34 13.00 -1.25
N ARG A 225 -9.16 13.73 -0.15
CA ARG A 225 -9.07 13.12 1.18
C ARG A 225 -10.42 12.59 1.63
N ARG A 226 -10.38 11.58 2.49
CA ARG A 226 -11.54 10.82 2.96
C ARG A 226 -12.24 10.02 1.88
N SER A 227 -11.70 9.98 0.65
CA SER A 227 -12.24 9.15 -0.43
C SER A 227 -12.28 7.68 -0.03
N SER A 228 -11.29 7.19 0.74
CA SER A 228 -11.27 5.82 1.28
C SER A 228 -12.43 5.48 2.23
N GLN A 229 -13.16 6.47 2.75
CA GLN A 229 -14.31 6.27 3.64
C GLN A 229 -15.60 5.94 2.89
N CYS A 230 -15.58 6.02 1.56
CA CYS A 230 -16.75 5.72 0.73
C CYS A 230 -16.76 4.26 0.26
N ASP A 231 -17.92 3.63 0.27
CA ASP A 231 -18.13 2.33 -0.34
C ASP A 231 -18.46 2.47 -1.83
N TYR A 232 -17.51 2.03 -2.67
CA TYR A 232 -17.57 2.14 -4.13
C TYR A 232 -18.11 0.89 -4.82
N TYR A 233 -18.42 -0.16 -4.06
CA TYR A 233 -19.18 -1.28 -4.58
C TYR A 233 -20.55 -0.76 -4.99
N GLU A 234 -20.74 -0.56 -6.29
CA GLU A 234 -22.06 -0.68 -6.86
C GLU A 234 -22.53 -2.09 -6.54
N THR A 235 -23.68 -2.18 -5.90
CA THR A 235 -24.53 -3.36 -5.95
C THR A 235 -24.70 -3.71 -7.42
N SER A 236 -23.81 -4.53 -7.97
CA SER A 236 -24.12 -5.28 -9.16
C SER A 236 -25.41 -6.02 -8.81
N PRO A 237 -26.54 -5.76 -9.50
CA PRO A 237 -27.72 -6.58 -9.28
C PRO A 237 -27.28 -8.04 -9.47
N PRO A 238 -27.80 -8.99 -8.66
CA PRO A 238 -27.47 -10.39 -8.84
C PRO A 238 -27.70 -10.72 -10.31
N ARG A 239 -26.65 -11.23 -10.98
CA ARG A 239 -26.77 -11.80 -12.31
C ARG A 239 -27.72 -12.99 -12.17
N TYR A 240 -29.01 -12.75 -12.38
CA TYR A 240 -29.95 -13.82 -12.67
C TYR A 240 -29.47 -14.48 -13.95
N GLY A 241 -29.02 -15.74 -13.84
CA GLY A 241 -28.70 -16.58 -14.98
C GLY A 241 -27.24 -17.04 -15.06
N GLU A 242 -26.68 -17.55 -13.97
CA GLU A 242 -25.65 -18.59 -14.09
C GLU A 242 -26.33 -19.93 -13.79
N PRO A 243 -26.58 -20.79 -14.80
CA PRO A 243 -27.15 -22.10 -14.59
C PRO A 243 -26.12 -22.96 -13.87
N THR A 244 -26.39 -23.29 -12.60
CA THR A 244 -25.64 -24.36 -11.92
C THR A 244 -25.94 -25.68 -12.63
N ALA A 245 -25.02 -26.08 -13.50
CA ALA A 245 -25.00 -27.40 -14.11
C ALA A 245 -24.44 -28.41 -13.10
N GLU A 246 -25.25 -28.82 -12.12
CA GLU A 246 -25.04 -30.07 -11.39
C GLU A 246 -26.40 -30.77 -11.17
N GLY A 247 -26.81 -31.51 -12.20
CA GLY A 247 -27.73 -32.62 -12.06
C GLY A 247 -26.95 -33.93 -12.29
N PHE A 248 -27.35 -34.96 -11.55
CA PHE A 248 -26.89 -36.37 -11.49
C PHE A 248 -25.91 -36.68 -10.34
N LEU A 249 -26.17 -37.62 -9.40
CA LEU A 249 -27.30 -38.52 -9.12
C LEU A 249 -27.15 -39.03 -7.66
N GLY A 250 -28.29 -39.24 -6.99
CA GLY A 250 -28.53 -40.43 -6.16
C GLY A 250 -28.16 -40.38 -4.67
N GLY A 251 -29.16 -40.62 -3.82
CA GLY A 251 -28.90 -41.09 -2.45
C GLY A 251 -29.94 -40.66 -1.41
N SER A 252 -31.06 -41.39 -1.37
CA SER A 252 -32.12 -41.38 -0.36
C SER A 252 -31.63 -41.29 1.11
N SER A 253 -32.29 -40.50 1.96
CA SER A 253 -32.83 -40.98 3.26
C SER A 253 -33.63 -39.89 4.02
N LEU A 254 -34.95 -40.06 4.01
CA LEU A 254 -35.93 -39.91 5.09
C LEU A 254 -35.59 -39.12 6.38
N ARG A 255 -36.49 -38.16 6.67
CA ARG A 255 -37.37 -38.00 7.87
C ARG A 255 -37.21 -36.75 8.77
N ASN A 256 -38.42 -36.30 9.15
CA ASN A 256 -38.85 -35.44 10.25
C ASN A 256 -38.66 -33.93 10.02
N VAL A 257 -39.67 -33.16 9.58
CA VAL A 257 -40.98 -32.86 10.22
C VAL A 257 -40.82 -32.40 11.67
N THR A 258 -40.85 -31.07 11.87
CA THR A 258 -41.80 -30.43 12.80
C THR A 258 -42.00 -28.97 12.40
N SER A 259 -43.25 -28.68 12.09
CA SER A 259 -43.88 -27.36 11.96
C SER A 259 -44.08 -26.74 13.33
N PHE A 260 -43.86 -25.44 13.49
CA PHE A 260 -44.70 -24.58 14.35
C PHE A 260 -44.70 -23.14 13.80
N ALA A 261 -45.86 -22.78 13.24
CA ALA A 261 -46.44 -21.44 13.24
C ALA A 261 -46.69 -20.99 14.71
N ALA A 262 -46.90 -19.75 15.14
CA ALA A 262 -47.09 -18.41 14.59
C ALA A 262 -47.18 -17.44 15.81
N VAL A 263 -47.51 -16.17 15.53
CA VAL A 263 -48.17 -15.18 16.42
C VAL A 263 -47.19 -14.32 17.25
N ARG A 264 -46.93 -13.02 16.94
CA ARG A 264 -47.75 -11.77 16.93
C ARG A 264 -47.87 -11.13 18.32
N GLU A 265 -47.91 -9.78 18.32
CA GLU A 265 -48.11 -8.78 19.42
C GLU A 265 -46.82 -8.01 19.79
N ILE A 266 -46.65 -6.72 19.45
CA ILE A 266 -47.38 -5.46 19.79
C ILE A 266 -47.06 -4.94 21.20
N MET A 267 -46.21 -3.90 21.24
CA MET A 267 -46.16 -2.74 22.18
C MET A 267 -45.88 -3.00 23.68
N PRO A 268 -45.48 -1.97 24.47
CA PRO A 268 -45.59 -0.51 24.30
C PRO A 268 -44.37 0.20 23.72
#